data_AF-A0A451A2H2-F1
#
_entry.id   AF-A0A451A2H2-F1
#
_cell.length_a   1.000
_cell.length_b   1.000
_cell.length_c   1.000
_cell.angle_alpha   90.00
_cell.angle_beta   90.00
_cell.angle_gamma   90.00
#
_symmetry.space_group_name_H-M   'P 1'
#
loop_
_entity.id
_entity.type
_entity.pdbx_description
1 polymer ?
#
loop_
_entity_poly.entity_id
_entity_poly.type
_entity_poly.pdbx_seq_one_letter_code
_entity_poly.pdbx_strand_id
1 'polypeptide(L)'
;MGLGGISIWQLLIILVIIVLLFGTKKLRNIGSDLGDAIKSFRSSMKDGARTDEAKDAEKLQENSGNTIDGGIKENIKETVDDKKQTSMQ
;
A
#
# COMPACT_ATOMS: atom_id res chain seq x y z
N MET A 1 8.12 -15.74 -35.83
CA MET A 1 7.10 -14.83 -35.27
C MET A 1 7.31 -14.79 -33.77
N GLY A 2 8.27 -13.98 -33.31
CA GLY A 2 8.62 -13.92 -31.88
C GLY A 2 7.61 -13.06 -31.11
N LEU A 3 7.64 -13.19 -29.78
CA LEU A 3 6.87 -12.39 -28.81
C LEU A 3 7.14 -10.87 -28.87
N GLY A 4 7.94 -10.39 -29.84
CA GLY A 4 8.28 -8.97 -30.05
C GLY A 4 7.23 -8.15 -30.80
N GLY A 5 6.07 -8.74 -31.13
CA GLY A 5 4.94 -8.01 -31.72
C GLY A 5 4.03 -7.31 -30.71
N ILE A 6 4.14 -7.66 -29.42
CA ILE A 6 3.42 -6.98 -28.35
C ILE A 6 4.26 -5.78 -27.92
N SER A 7 4.06 -4.66 -28.61
CA SER A 7 4.73 -3.42 -28.23
C SER A 7 4.14 -2.87 -26.92
N ILE A 8 4.99 -2.23 -26.12
CA ILE A 8 4.63 -1.64 -24.82
C ILE A 8 3.40 -0.71 -24.94
N TRP A 9 3.27 -0.06 -26.10
CA TRP A 9 2.16 0.85 -26.39
C TRP A 9 0.80 0.15 -26.38
N GLN A 10 0.71 -1.07 -26.91
CA GLN A 10 -0.51 -1.86 -26.91
C GLN A 10 -0.89 -2.30 -25.49
N LEU A 11 0.10 -2.69 -24.68
CA LEU A 11 -0.13 -3.06 -23.28
C LEU A 11 -0.69 -1.89 -22.47
N LEU A 12 -0.21 -0.66 -22.67
CA LEU A 12 -0.74 0.53 -22.01
C LEU A 12 -2.20 0.80 -22.38
N ILE A 13 -2.56 0.70 -23.66
CA ILE A 13 -3.96 0.88 -24.11
C ILE A 13 -4.87 -0.18 -23.49
N ILE A 14 -4.45 -1.43 -23.46
CA ILE A 14 -5.24 -2.52 -22.85
C ILE A 14 -5.38 -2.30 -21.34
N LEU A 15 -4.32 -1.86 -20.66
CA LEU A 15 -4.33 -1.55 -19.24
C LEU A 15 -5.35 -0.47 -18.90
N VAL A 16 -5.42 0.60 -19.69
CA VAL A 16 -6.40 1.69 -19.50
C VAL A 16 -7.83 1.15 -19.60
N ILE A 17 -8.12 0.31 -20.59
CA ILE A 17 -9.45 -0.29 -20.75
C ILE A 17 -9.82 -1.15 -19.52
N ILE A 18 -8.89 -1.98 -19.05
CA ILE A 18 -9.12 -2.82 -17.85
C ILE A 18 -9.38 -1.95 -16.62
N VAL A 19 -8.61 -0.88 -16.42
CA VAL A 19 -8.80 0.05 -15.30
C VAL A 19 -10.18 0.72 -15.37
N LEU A 20 -10.67 1.08 -16.57
CA LEU A 20 -11.99 1.66 -16.75
C LEU A 20 -13.12 0.65 -16.50
N LEU A 21 -12.96 -0.61 -16.91
CA LEU A 21 -13.95 -1.67 -16.71
C LEU A 21 -14.08 -2.09 -15.24
N PHE A 22 -12.94 -2.30 -14.57
CA PHE A 22 -12.91 -2.76 -13.18
C PHE A 22 -12.95 -1.62 -12.17
N GLY A 23 -12.64 -0.39 -12.60
CA GLY A 23 -12.49 0.78 -11.76
C GLY A 23 -11.18 0.76 -10.95
N THR A 24 -10.67 1.96 -10.62
CA THR A 24 -9.42 2.11 -9.85
C THR A 24 -9.52 1.60 -8.42
N LYS A 25 -10.71 1.62 -7.80
CA LYS A 25 -10.91 1.12 -6.42
C LYS A 25 -10.64 -0.38 -6.30
N LYS A 26 -11.13 -1.19 -7.25
CA LYS A 26 -10.99 -2.65 -7.22
C LYS A 26 -9.56 -3.07 -7.57
N LEU A 27 -8.95 -2.40 -8.55
CA LEU A 27 -7.53 -2.58 -8.89
C LEU A 27 -6.59 -2.14 -7.76
N ARG A 28 -6.91 -1.08 -7.03
CA ARG A 28 -6.09 -0.63 -5.89
C ARG A 28 -6.16 -1.59 -4.73
N ASN A 29 -7.33 -2.15 -4.42
CA ASN A 29 -7.49 -3.08 -3.32
C ASN A 29 -6.71 -4.39 -3.58
N ILE A 30 -6.87 -4.98 -4.77
CA ILE A 30 -6.17 -6.21 -5.15
C ILE A 30 -4.69 -5.94 -5.49
N GLY A 31 -4.40 -4.78 -6.08
CA GLY A 31 -3.06 -4.36 -6.46
C GLY A 31 -2.19 -3.95 -5.29
N SER A 32 -2.74 -3.53 -4.15
CA SER A 32 -1.97 -3.30 -2.93
C SER A 32 -1.42 -4.63 -2.41
N ASP A 33 -2.29 -5.63 -2.24
CA ASP A 33 -1.91 -6.94 -1.72
C ASP A 33 -0.92 -7.66 -2.65
N LEU A 34 -1.20 -7.63 -3.95
CA LEU A 34 -0.30 -8.20 -4.96
C LEU A 34 1.00 -7.39 -5.08
N GLY A 35 0.92 -6.06 -4.92
CA GLY A 35 2.06 -5.16 -4.94
C GLY A 35 3.02 -5.42 -3.78
N ASP A 36 2.51 -5.66 -2.58
CA ASP A 36 3.31 -5.99 -1.41
C ASP A 36 4.00 -7.35 -1.54
N ALA A 37 3.32 -8.36 -2.11
CA ALA A 37 3.90 -9.66 -2.43
C ALA A 37 4.99 -9.57 -3.51
N ILE A 38 4.78 -8.78 -4.56
CA ILE A 38 5.79 -8.56 -5.61
C ILE A 38 6.96 -7.73 -5.07
N LYS A 39 6.71 -6.76 -4.18
CA LYS A 39 7.74 -5.92 -3.55
C LYS A 39 8.67 -6.76 -2.68
N SER A 40 8.14 -7.65 -1.84
CA SER A 40 8.95 -8.56 -1.04
C SER A 40 9.74 -9.52 -1.91
N PHE A 41 9.12 -10.09 -2.96
CA PHE A 41 9.81 -10.94 -3.94
C PHE A 41 10.98 -10.21 -4.62
N ARG A 42 10.76 -8.98 -5.11
CA ARG A 42 11.81 -8.16 -5.74
C ARG A 42 12.91 -7.80 -4.75
N SER A 43 12.56 -7.52 -3.49
CA SER A 43 13.52 -7.19 -2.45
C SER A 43 14.39 -8.40 -2.12
N SER A 44 13.80 -9.56 -1.84
CA SER A 44 14.54 -10.80 -1.57
C SER A 44 15.43 -11.23 -2.74
N MET A 45 14.97 -11.05 -3.98
CA MET A 45 15.79 -11.35 -5.16
C MET A 45 16.97 -10.38 -5.30
N LYS A 46 16.79 -9.12 -4.91
CA LYS A 46 17.86 -8.11 -4.91
C LYS A 46 18.84 -8.30 -3.75
N ASP A 47 18.37 -8.76 -2.58
CA ASP A 47 19.21 -9.08 -1.42
C ASP A 47 20.01 -10.37 -1.65
N GLY A 48 19.41 -11.36 -2.32
CA GLY A 48 20.12 -12.55 -2.81
C GLY A 48 21.21 -12.22 -3.83
N ALA A 49 20.96 -11.27 -4.74
CA ALA A 49 21.97 -10.79 -5.69
C ALA A 49 23.05 -9.87 -5.06
N ARG A 50 22.78 -9.30 -3.88
CA ARG A 50 23.73 -8.48 -3.09
C ARG A 50 24.53 -9.29 -2.08
N THR A 51 24.27 -10.58 -1.94
CA THR A 51 25.02 -11.43 -1.00
C THR A 51 26.49 -11.65 -1.46
N ASP A 52 26.83 -11.31 -2.71
CA ASP A 52 28.21 -11.26 -3.18
C ASP A 52 28.94 -9.93 -2.85
N GLU A 53 28.23 -8.86 -2.46
CA GLU A 53 28.84 -7.55 -2.15
C GLU A 53 28.19 -6.90 -0.92
N ALA A 54 28.79 -7.19 0.24
CA ALA A 54 28.73 -6.41 1.49
C ALA A 54 27.36 -6.16 2.14
N LYS A 55 27.19 -6.82 3.29
CA LYS A 55 26.29 -6.46 4.38
C LYS A 55 26.50 -5.00 4.81
N ASP A 56 25.64 -4.08 4.40
CA ASP A 56 25.33 -2.86 5.17
C ASP A 56 24.13 -2.13 4.56
N ALA A 57 23.03 -2.07 5.31
CA ALA A 57 22.00 -1.02 5.31
C ALA A 57 20.73 -1.56 5.98
N GLU A 58 20.82 -1.71 7.29
CA GLU A 58 19.68 -1.58 8.18
C GLU A 58 18.98 -0.24 7.91
N LYS A 59 17.91 -0.25 7.11
CA LYS A 59 16.86 0.77 7.09
C LYS A 59 15.75 0.36 6.14
N LEU A 60 14.55 0.26 6.70
CA LEU A 60 13.28 0.80 6.18
C LEU A 60 12.22 0.36 7.20
N GLN A 61 12.14 1.07 8.32
CA GLN A 61 11.05 2.03 8.52
C GLN A 61 9.69 1.43 8.18
N GLU A 62 9.12 0.80 9.21
CA GLU A 62 7.79 1.16 9.71
C GLU A 62 7.43 2.61 9.30
N ASN A 63 6.60 2.74 8.28
CA ASN A 63 5.79 3.92 8.07
C ASN A 63 4.38 3.47 7.71
N SER A 64 3.58 3.40 8.77
CA SER A 64 2.19 3.84 8.83
C SER A 64 1.33 3.49 7.63
N GLY A 65 0.42 2.55 7.88
CA GLY A 65 -0.81 2.42 7.12
C GLY A 65 -1.41 3.81 6.88
N ASN A 66 -1.48 4.17 5.61
CA ASN A 66 -2.41 5.20 5.18
C ASN A 66 -3.78 4.52 5.11
N THR A 67 -4.36 4.26 6.29
CA THR A 67 -5.79 4.01 6.46
C THR A 67 -6.48 5.25 5.94
N ILE A 68 -7.02 5.13 4.73
CA ILE A 68 -7.81 6.17 4.11
C ILE A 68 -9.05 6.37 4.97
N ASP A 69 -9.06 7.55 5.59
CA ASP A 69 -10.22 8.31 6.02
C ASP A 69 -11.46 7.95 5.20
N GLY A 70 -12.38 7.26 5.87
CA GLY A 70 -13.57 6.68 5.29
C GLY A 70 -14.52 6.19 6.37
N GLY A 71 -14.86 7.06 7.33
CA GLY A 71 -15.99 6.81 8.23
C GLY A 71 -15.85 7.37 9.64
N ILE A 72 -16.59 8.46 9.88
CA ILE A 72 -17.29 8.78 11.14
C ILE A 72 -16.45 9.36 12.29
N LYS A 73 -16.48 10.69 12.30
CA LYS A 73 -16.44 11.56 13.48
C LYS A 73 -17.55 11.17 14.48
N GLU A 74 -17.27 10.33 15.45
CA GLU A 74 -18.08 10.19 16.69
C GLU A 74 -17.27 9.34 17.68
N ASN A 75 -17.35 9.59 18.99
CA ASN A 75 -16.61 8.94 20.09
C ASN A 75 -15.31 9.60 20.61
N ILE A 76 -15.04 10.89 20.35
CA ILE A 76 -14.02 11.66 21.12
C ILE A 76 -14.67 12.70 22.07
N LYS A 77 -16.01 12.81 22.08
CA LYS A 77 -16.71 13.83 22.88
C LYS A 77 -17.26 13.31 24.22
N GLU A 78 -17.08 12.04 24.56
CA GLU A 78 -17.76 11.43 25.73
C GLU A 78 -16.89 11.23 26.98
N THR A 79 -15.58 11.54 26.93
CA THR A 79 -14.66 11.28 28.07
C THR A 79 -14.21 12.55 28.81
N VAL A 80 -14.59 13.75 28.37
CA VAL A 80 -14.05 15.01 28.93
C VAL A 80 -14.95 15.65 30.01
N ASP A 81 -16.22 15.26 30.12
CA ASP A 81 -17.16 15.95 31.03
C ASP A 81 -17.33 15.33 32.44
N ASP A 82 -16.84 14.12 32.72
CA ASP A 82 -17.13 13.44 34.01
C ASP A 82 -16.08 13.67 35.13
N LYS A 83 -14.90 14.21 34.82
CA LYS A 83 -13.80 14.30 35.83
C LYS A 83 -13.68 15.65 36.55
N LYS A 84 -14.63 16.58 36.38
CA LYS A 84 -14.54 17.95 36.96
C LYS A 84 -15.56 18.27 38.05
N GLN A 85 -16.37 17.31 38.51
CA GLN A 85 -17.37 17.55 39.57
C GLN A 85 -17.16 16.81 40.90
N THR A 86 -16.21 15.86 41.03
CA THR A 86 -16.07 15.07 42.27
C THR A 86 -15.03 15.61 43.28
N SER A 87 -14.52 16.83 43.10
CA SER A 87 -13.55 17.43 44.03
C SER A 87 -14.04 18.69 44.76
N MET A 88 -15.33 18.99 44.69
CA MET A 88 -15.96 20.02 45.54
C MET A 88 -17.33 19.57 46.02
N GLN A 89 -17.40 18.49 46.79
CA GLN A 89 -18.28 18.32 47.96
C GLN A 89 -17.64 17.33 48.93
#